data_AF-A0A803LM09-F1
#
_entry.id   AF-A0A803LM09-F1
#
_cell.length_a   1.000
_cell.length_b   1.000
_cell.length_c   1.000
_cell.angle_alpha   90.00
_cell.angle_beta   90.00
_cell.angle_gamma   90.00
#
_symmetry.space_group_name_H-M   'P 1'
#
loop_
_entity.id
_entity.type
_entity.pdbx_description
1 polymer ?
#
loop_
_entity_poly.entity_id
_entity_poly.type
_entity_poly.pdbx_seq_one_letter_code
_entity_poly.pdbx_strand_id
1 'polypeptide(L)'
;MIDDPLTEGPEDDSNVVGHAQGMYAFADQQEFALLMTMNFVFSSGSYNGSTLSVMGRNPVMEQVRELAVIGGSGEFRFASGYAQAKTITMLDPNGATILLS
;
A
#
# COMPACT_ATOMS: atom_id res chain seq x y z
N MET A 1 12.75 4.51 0.44
CA MET A 1 12.22 3.66 1.53
C MET A 1 11.05 4.39 2.14
N ILE A 2 10.04 3.65 2.57
CA ILE A 2 8.78 4.20 3.09
C ILE A 2 8.40 3.59 4.43
N ASP A 3 7.67 4.38 5.20
CA ASP A 3 6.99 4.03 6.43
C ASP A 3 5.74 4.92 6.51
N ASP A 4 4.80 4.64 5.61
CA ASP A 4 3.67 5.53 5.35
C ASP A 4 2.46 5.07 6.18
N PRO A 5 1.70 5.98 6.82
CA PRO A 5 0.55 5.59 7.64
C PRO A 5 -0.55 4.95 6.80
N LEU A 6 -1.15 3.88 7.32
CA LEU A 6 -2.40 3.31 6.84
C LEU A 6 -3.53 3.78 7.76
N THR A 7 -4.55 4.41 7.20
CA THR A 7 -5.68 5.00 7.93
C THR A 7 -7.01 4.37 7.54
N GLU A 8 -8.04 4.52 8.37
CA GLU A 8 -9.40 4.02 8.08
C GLU A 8 -10.07 4.75 6.89
N GLY A 9 -9.65 5.99 6.64
CA GLY A 9 -10.17 6.87 5.60
C GLY A 9 -9.11 7.86 5.09
N PRO A 10 -9.40 8.58 4.00
CA PRO A 10 -8.46 9.51 3.36
C PRO A 10 -8.25 10.83 4.11
N GLU A 11 -9.02 11.10 5.17
CA GLU A 11 -8.96 12.33 5.95
C GLU A 11 -7.72 12.41 6.84
N ASP A 12 -7.16 13.61 7.03
CA ASP A 12 -5.92 13.84 7.81
C ASP A 12 -6.03 13.46 9.29
N ASP A 13 -7.25 13.48 9.86
CA ASP A 13 -7.55 13.11 11.24
C ASP A 13 -8.04 11.66 11.39
N SER A 14 -8.00 10.88 10.31
CA SER A 14 -8.42 9.49 10.32
C SER A 14 -7.52 8.63 11.22
N ASN A 15 -8.13 7.62 11.85
CA ASN A 15 -7.40 6.73 12.74
C ASN A 15 -6.35 5.92 11.97
N VAL A 16 -5.13 5.91 12.48
CA VAL A 16 -4.07 5.04 11.97
C VAL A 16 -4.32 3.60 12.40
N VAL A 17 -4.38 2.69 11.43
CA VAL A 17 -4.58 1.24 11.64
C VAL A 17 -3.32 0.41 11.41
N GLY A 18 -2.29 1.02 10.83
CA GLY A 18 -1.05 0.35 10.49
C GLY A 18 -0.11 1.24 9.69
N HIS A 19 0.90 0.65 9.06
CA HIS A 19 1.85 1.33 8.20
C HIS A 19 2.16 0.50 6.95
N ALA A 20 2.39 1.16 5.82
CA ALA A 20 2.98 0.59 4.63
C ALA A 20 4.50 0.77 4.70
N GLN A 21 5.23 -0.33 4.88
CA GLN A 21 6.67 -0.33 5.14
C GLN A 21 7.43 -1.08 4.06
N GLY A 22 8.47 -0.45 3.50
CA GLY A 22 9.31 -1.09 2.48
C GLY A 22 9.99 -0.10 1.54
N MET A 23 9.99 -0.42 0.24
CA MET A 23 10.56 0.44 -0.78
C MET A 23 9.79 0.36 -2.09
N TYR A 24 9.92 1.42 -2.87
CA TYR A 24 9.57 1.44 -4.28
C TYR A 24 10.68 2.08 -5.09
N ALA A 25 10.70 1.79 -6.38
CA ALA A 25 11.64 2.37 -7.34
C ALA A 25 11.01 2.48 -8.72
N PHE A 26 11.43 3.45 -9.53
CA PHE A 26 11.04 3.50 -10.95
C PHE A 26 11.49 2.23 -11.67
N ALA A 27 10.55 1.58 -12.34
CA ALA A 27 10.75 0.27 -12.96
C ALA A 27 10.55 0.29 -14.47
N ASP A 28 10.22 1.45 -15.05
CA ASP A 28 9.91 1.62 -16.46
C ASP A 28 10.57 2.90 -17.01
N GLN A 29 11.06 2.84 -18.25
CA GLN A 29 11.76 3.96 -18.91
C GLN A 29 10.81 4.87 -19.70
N GLN A 30 9.59 4.41 -19.98
CA GLN A 30 8.61 5.09 -20.80
C GLN A 30 7.40 5.54 -19.98
N GLU A 31 7.00 4.72 -19.01
CA GLU A 31 5.87 5.00 -18.12
C GLU A 31 6.33 5.39 -16.72
N PHE A 32 5.53 6.20 -16.04
CA PHE A 32 5.72 6.50 -14.63
C PHE A 32 5.21 5.33 -13.79
N ALA A 33 5.97 4.23 -13.80
CA ALA A 33 5.63 2.99 -13.10
C ALA A 33 6.67 2.65 -12.03
N LEU A 34 6.17 2.26 -10.85
CA LEU A 34 6.98 1.86 -9.71
C LEU A 34 7.00 0.34 -9.56
N LEU A 35 8.14 -0.23 -9.20
CA LEU A 35 8.18 -1.53 -8.54
C LEU A 35 7.84 -1.29 -7.07
N MET A 36 6.82 -1.98 -6.56
CA MET A 36 6.47 -2.00 -5.14
C MET A 36 7.05 -3.26 -4.50
N THR A 37 7.75 -3.11 -3.38
CA THR A 37 8.11 -4.21 -2.48
C THR A 37 7.94 -3.74 -1.03
N MET A 38 6.79 -4.07 -0.46
CA MET A 38 6.37 -3.51 0.82
C MET A 38 5.43 -4.45 1.57
N ASN A 39 5.26 -4.18 2.85
CA ASN A 39 4.28 -4.83 3.72
C ASN A 39 3.28 -3.81 4.23
N PHE A 40 2.00 -4.19 4.29
CA PHE A 40 1.04 -3.56 5.17
C PHE A 40 1.19 -4.20 6.56
N VAL A 41 1.60 -3.40 7.54
CA VAL A 41 1.85 -3.82 8.92
C VAL A 41 0.74 -3.26 9.80
N PHE A 42 -0.19 -4.12 10.19
CA PHE A 42 -1.35 -3.71 10.98
C PHE A 42 -0.98 -3.60 12.46
N SER A 43 -1.41 -2.51 13.11
CA SER A 43 -1.08 -2.20 14.51
C SER A 43 -2.32 -1.96 15.38
N SER A 44 -3.53 -2.14 14.83
CA SER A 44 -4.78 -1.97 15.56
C SER A 44 -5.81 -3.03 15.19
N GLY A 45 -6.89 -3.11 15.99
CA GLY A 45 -8.02 -4.01 15.75
C GLY A 45 -7.65 -5.50 15.79
N SER A 46 -8.47 -6.32 15.13
CA SER A 46 -8.32 -7.78 15.11
C SER A 46 -7.07 -8.27 14.38
N TYR A 47 -6.45 -7.41 13.55
CA TYR A 47 -5.28 -7.76 12.75
C TYR A 47 -3.97 -7.24 13.34
N ASN A 48 -4.00 -6.64 14.54
CA ASN A 48 -2.81 -6.10 15.20
C ASN A 48 -1.67 -7.14 15.25
N GLY A 49 -0.49 -6.75 14.74
CA GLY A 49 0.70 -7.60 14.65
C GLY A 49 0.75 -8.51 13.42
N SER A 50 -0.31 -8.51 12.59
CA SER A 50 -0.34 -9.25 11.31
C SER A 50 0.16 -8.38 10.16
N THR A 51 0.57 -9.03 9.07
CA THR A 51 1.06 -8.33 7.88
C THR A 51 0.52 -8.93 6.59
N LEU A 52 0.37 -8.09 5.56
CA LEU A 52 0.22 -8.51 4.17
C LEU A 52 1.42 -8.04 3.37
N SER A 53 2.01 -8.93 2.57
CA SER A 53 3.16 -8.61 1.72
C SER A 53 2.71 -8.38 0.29
N VAL A 54 3.13 -7.25 -0.28
CA VAL A 54 2.79 -6.83 -1.63
C VAL A 54 4.05 -6.70 -2.48
N MET A 55 4.01 -7.27 -3.68
CA MET A 55 5.08 -7.14 -4.66
C MET A 55 4.51 -7.03 -6.07
N GLY A 56 4.93 -6.02 -6.83
CA GLY A 56 4.49 -5.89 -8.22
C GLY A 56 4.79 -4.55 -8.86
N ARG A 57 4.49 -4.46 -10.17
CA ARG A 57 4.55 -3.22 -10.94
C ARG A 57 3.30 -2.38 -10.65
N ASN A 58 3.48 -1.08 -10.47
CA ASN A 58 2.45 -0.12 -10.13
C ASN A 58 2.53 1.10 -11.08
N PRO A 59 1.82 1.08 -12.22
CA PRO A 59 1.75 2.21 -13.15
C PRO A 59 0.89 3.32 -12.54
N VAL A 60 1.51 4.29 -11.85
CA VAL A 60 0.76 5.14 -10.92
C VAL A 60 -0.17 6.16 -11.58
N MET A 61 -0.08 6.33 -12.90
CA MET A 61 -0.97 7.16 -13.72
C MET A 61 -2.28 6.44 -14.11
N GLU A 62 -2.38 5.12 -13.91
CA GLU A 62 -3.62 4.38 -14.12
C GLU A 62 -4.63 4.64 -12.99
N GLN A 63 -5.92 4.67 -13.34
CA GLN A 63 -6.99 4.99 -12.40
C GLN A 63 -7.16 3.93 -11.30
N VAL A 64 -7.01 2.65 -11.65
CA VAL A 64 -7.12 1.51 -10.74
C VAL A 64 -5.97 0.57 -11.03
N ARG A 65 -5.17 0.26 -10.00
CA ARG A 65 -3.95 -0.55 -10.14
C ARG A 65 -4.09 -1.77 -9.25
N GLU A 66 -3.88 -2.95 -9.80
CA GLU A 66 -3.88 -4.19 -9.03
C GLU A 66 -2.48 -4.46 -8.48
N LEU A 67 -2.40 -4.69 -7.18
CA LEU A 67 -1.17 -5.04 -6.47
C LEU A 67 -1.29 -6.44 -5.91
N ALA A 68 -0.41 -7.35 -6.33
CA ALA A 68 -0.44 -8.73 -5.88
C ALA A 68 -0.07 -8.85 -4.41
N VAL A 69 -0.94 -9.50 -3.63
CA VAL A 69 -0.64 -9.98 -2.28
C VAL A 69 0.04 -11.33 -2.42
N ILE A 70 1.34 -11.36 -2.14
CA ILE A 70 2.20 -12.54 -2.31
C ILE A 70 2.37 -13.38 -1.04
N GLY A 71 1.81 -12.91 0.07
CA GLY A 71 1.92 -13.58 1.37
C GLY A 71 1.39 -12.73 2.51
N GLY A 72 1.47 -13.29 3.71
CA GLY A 72 1.15 -12.59 4.95
C GLY A 72 1.62 -13.34 6.19
N SER A 73 1.56 -12.66 7.32
CA SER A 73 1.90 -13.19 8.64
C SER A 73 0.74 -13.00 9.63
N GLY A 74 0.83 -13.65 10.79
CA GLY A 74 -0.24 -13.62 11.80
C GLY A 74 -1.55 -14.20 11.24
N GLU A 75 -2.62 -13.44 11.37
CA GLU A 75 -3.96 -13.77 10.87
C GLU A 75 -4.00 -13.94 9.34
N PHE A 76 -3.06 -13.33 8.61
CA PHE A 76 -2.94 -13.44 7.16
C PHE A 76 -1.96 -14.52 6.70
N ARG A 77 -1.63 -15.49 7.56
CA ARG A 77 -0.75 -16.60 7.17
C ARG A 77 -1.34 -17.35 5.97
N PHE A 78 -0.49 -17.59 4.97
CA PHE A 78 -0.87 -18.21 3.69
C PHE A 78 -1.80 -17.36 2.81
N ALA A 79 -1.94 -16.06 3.10
CA ALA A 79 -2.71 -15.16 2.25
C ALA A 79 -2.13 -15.09 0.83
N SER A 80 -3.02 -15.15 -0.15
CA SER A 80 -2.76 -14.86 -1.56
C SER A 80 -3.96 -14.12 -2.11
N GLY A 81 -3.75 -13.10 -2.93
CA GLY A 81 -4.84 -12.31 -3.49
C GLY A 81 -4.33 -11.04 -4.14
N TYR A 82 -5.15 -10.00 -4.12
CA TYR A 82 -4.79 -8.70 -4.67
C TYR A 82 -5.41 -7.56 -3.85
N ALA A 83 -4.80 -6.39 -3.94
CA ALA A 83 -5.38 -5.12 -3.52
C ALA A 83 -5.55 -4.22 -4.75
N GLN A 84 -6.60 -3.40 -4.77
CA GLN A 84 -6.76 -2.34 -5.76
C GLN A 84 -6.34 -1.01 -5.16
N ALA A 85 -5.44 -0.30 -5.83
CA ALA A 85 -4.95 0.99 -5.42
C ALA A 85 -5.45 2.09 -6.37
N LYS A 86 -6.03 3.15 -5.81
CA LYS A 86 -6.48 4.35 -6.54
C LYS A 86 -5.86 5.60 -5.93
N THR A 87 -5.25 6.45 -6.76
CA THR A 87 -4.69 7.70 -6.23
C THR A 87 -5.79 8.75 -6.10
N ILE A 88 -5.92 9.35 -4.92
CA ILE A 88 -6.85 10.45 -4.65
C ILE A 88 -6.14 11.79 -4.85
N THR A 89 -4.93 11.92 -4.29
CA THR A 89 -4.06 13.10 -4.44
C THR A 89 -2.65 12.64 -4.75
N MET A 90 -1.95 13.35 -5.64
CA MET A 90 -0.54 13.06 -6.01
C MET A 90 0.45 14.09 -5.48
N LEU A 91 0.00 15.33 -5.27
CA LEU A 91 0.85 16.49 -5.03
C LEU A 91 0.30 17.32 -3.86
N ASP A 92 0.10 16.67 -2.71
CA ASP A 92 -0.17 17.34 -1.45
C ASP A 92 1.16 17.64 -0.73
N PRO A 93 1.26 18.74 0.04
CA PRO A 93 2.37 18.96 0.97
C PRO A 93 2.74 17.75 1.86
N ASN A 94 1.76 16.92 2.20
CA ASN A 94 1.91 15.72 3.03
C ASN A 94 2.22 14.45 2.22
N GLY A 95 2.25 14.53 0.88
CA GLY A 95 2.53 13.41 -0.01
C GLY A 95 1.36 13.04 -0.93
N ALA A 96 1.23 11.75 -1.23
CA ALA A 96 0.14 11.24 -2.07
C ALA A 96 -0.83 10.41 -1.22
N THR A 97 -2.13 10.65 -1.37
CA THR A 97 -3.16 9.84 -0.72
C THR A 97 -3.62 8.73 -1.67
N ILE A 98 -3.53 7.49 -1.22
CA ILE A 98 -3.88 6.29 -2.00
C ILE A 98 -4.98 5.53 -1.25
N LEU A 99 -6.11 5.31 -1.94
CA LEU A 99 -7.17 4.43 -1.45
C LEU A 99 -6.86 2.99 -1.84
N LEU A 100 -6.95 2.08 -0.87
CA LEU A 100 -6.80 0.64 -1.04
C LEU A 100 -8.16 -0.05 -0.84
N SER A 101 -8.51 -1.00 -1.71
CA SER A 101 -9.73 -1.83 -1.60
C SER A 101 -9.49 -3.26 -2.05
#